data_AF-A0A9X5E167-F1
#
_entry.id   AF-A0A9X5E167-F1
#
_cell.length_a   1.000
_cell.length_b   1.000
_cell.length_c   1.000
_cell.angle_alpha   90.00
_cell.angle_beta   90.00
_cell.angle_gamma   90.00
#
_symmetry.space_group_name_H-M   'P 1'
#
loop_
_entity.id
_entity.type
_entity.pdbx_description
1 polymer ?
#
loop_
_entity_poly.entity_id
_entity_poly.type
_entity_poly.pdbx_seq_one_letter_code
_entity_poly.pdbx_strand_id
1 'polypeptide(L)'
;MKARYLSFIGMAIAVALSGGAAWAQSSSVPKEIQLSQADSPSQSPTQPTQPSQSQPPTQKPAQSQVSQKELQQFANAVKKLQPIQENAQNQIVQAIQQENLSEKRFGEIYQSRRNPQAQPTAKITPDENKKFDQANAKIEKIEQSTQGQMEQAVKGEGLDIQRFNQIFLTLRQNPDLLQKVREMVKTSG
;
A
#
# COMPACT_ATOMS: atom_id res chain seq x y z
N MET A 1 16.58 -8.75 9.17
CA MET A 1 15.20 -8.24 8.95
C MET A 1 15.25 -6.72 8.77
N LYS A 2 15.42 -6.22 7.54
CA LYS A 2 15.44 -4.78 7.24
C LYS A 2 14.80 -4.55 5.86
N ALA A 3 13.49 -4.70 5.75
CA ALA A 3 12.74 -4.40 4.53
C ALA A 3 11.24 -4.22 4.85
N ARG A 4 10.91 -3.16 5.58
CA ARG A 4 9.50 -2.79 5.88
C ARG A 4 9.22 -1.29 5.87
N TYR A 5 10.14 -0.46 5.36
CA TYR A 5 9.94 0.99 5.28
C TYR A 5 9.24 1.46 4.00
N LEU A 6 9.14 0.61 2.98
CA LEU A 6 8.54 0.96 1.68
C LEU A 6 7.00 0.86 1.64
N SER A 7 6.34 0.38 2.69
CA SER A 7 4.86 0.36 2.74
C SER A 7 4.22 1.66 3.22
N PHE A 8 4.97 2.70 3.60
CA PHE A 8 4.36 3.91 4.17
C PHE A 8 4.58 5.21 3.40
N ILE A 9 5.62 5.36 2.57
CA ILE A 9 5.80 6.58 1.78
C ILE A 9 5.12 6.47 0.39
N GLY A 10 5.12 5.28 -0.23
CA GLY A 10 4.44 5.04 -1.51
C GLY A 10 2.96 4.62 -1.42
N MET A 11 2.56 3.89 -0.36
CA MET A 11 1.17 3.39 -0.23
C MET A 11 0.19 4.44 0.33
N ALA A 12 0.71 5.61 0.70
CA ALA A 12 -0.02 6.70 1.30
C ALA A 12 -0.91 7.47 0.32
N ILE A 13 -0.48 7.63 -0.93
CA ILE A 13 -1.19 8.44 -1.92
C ILE A 13 -2.13 7.59 -2.78
N ALA A 14 -1.93 6.27 -2.87
CA ALA A 14 -2.69 5.39 -3.76
C ALA A 14 -4.06 4.91 -3.23
N VAL A 15 -4.45 5.20 -1.97
CA VAL A 15 -5.72 4.68 -1.41
C VAL A 15 -6.89 5.68 -1.51
N ALA A 16 -6.74 6.83 -2.16
CA ALA A 16 -7.78 7.87 -2.15
C ALA A 16 -8.31 8.36 -3.50
N LEU A 17 -8.05 7.67 -4.63
CA LEU A 17 -8.52 8.12 -5.96
C LEU A 17 -9.13 7.04 -6.86
N SER A 18 -9.56 5.91 -6.31
CA SER A 18 -10.56 5.08 -6.97
C SER A 18 -11.65 4.78 -5.95
N GLY A 19 -12.86 5.31 -6.18
CA GLY A 19 -14.04 4.94 -5.41
C GLY A 19 -14.20 3.42 -5.40
N GLY A 20 -13.79 2.79 -4.31
CA GLY A 20 -13.91 1.37 -4.04
C GLY A 20 -14.70 1.18 -2.77
N ALA A 21 -15.93 1.70 -2.74
CA ALA A 21 -16.93 1.21 -1.82
C ALA A 21 -17.24 -0.25 -2.21
N ALA A 22 -17.22 -1.12 -1.21
CA ALA A 22 -17.91 -2.40 -1.20
C ALA A 22 -17.67 -3.37 -2.38
N TRP A 23 -16.75 -4.33 -2.17
CA TRP A 23 -16.97 -5.69 -2.65
C TRP A 23 -17.08 -6.62 -1.45
N ALA A 24 -18.05 -6.32 -0.60
CA ALA A 24 -18.78 -7.32 0.16
C ALA A 24 -20.05 -7.66 -0.63
N GLN A 25 -19.89 -8.33 -1.77
CA GLN A 25 -20.98 -9.04 -2.44
C GLN A 25 -20.41 -10.02 -3.46
N SER A 26 -20.11 -11.23 -3.00
CA SER A 26 -20.07 -12.42 -3.85
C SER A 26 -21.51 -12.84 -4.15
N SER A 27 -22.20 -12.09 -5.00
CA SER A 27 -23.49 -12.49 -5.57
C SER A 27 -23.25 -13.30 -6.85
N SER A 28 -22.81 -14.53 -6.66
CA SER A 28 -22.97 -15.61 -7.64
C SER A 28 -23.26 -16.92 -6.90
N VAL A 29 -24.44 -16.97 -6.28
CA VAL A 29 -25.07 -18.27 -5.98
C VAL A 29 -25.64 -18.78 -7.29
N PRO A 30 -25.22 -19.96 -7.78
CA PRO A 30 -25.79 -20.54 -8.99
C PRO A 30 -27.28 -20.84 -8.80
N LYS A 31 -28.03 -20.61 -9.88
CA LYS A 31 -29.47 -20.79 -10.00
C LYS A 31 -29.79 -22.27 -10.17
N GLU A 32 -29.55 -23.08 -9.15
CA GLU A 32 -30.08 -24.44 -9.06
C GLU A 32 -29.94 -24.95 -7.62
N ILE A 33 -31.03 -24.87 -6.85
CA ILE A 33 -31.63 -25.93 -6.03
C ILE A 33 -32.92 -25.29 -5.50
N GLN A 34 -33.99 -25.46 -6.27
CA GLN A 34 -35.34 -25.26 -5.79
C GLN A 34 -35.83 -26.64 -5.37
N LEU A 35 -35.83 -26.93 -4.07
CA LEU A 35 -36.48 -28.11 -3.53
C LEU A 35 -37.30 -27.70 -2.30
N SER A 36 -38.62 -27.63 -2.55
CA SER A 36 -39.74 -28.01 -1.69
C SER A 36 -39.75 -27.56 -0.22
N GLN A 37 -40.79 -26.79 0.10
CA GLN A 37 -41.30 -26.51 1.45
C GLN A 37 -41.62 -27.81 2.21
N ALA A 38 -41.32 -27.86 3.51
CA ALA A 38 -42.18 -28.42 4.57
C ALA A 38 -41.56 -28.30 5.99
N ASP A 39 -42.35 -27.74 6.91
CA ASP A 39 -42.47 -28.02 8.36
C ASP A 39 -41.34 -27.78 9.39
N SER A 40 -41.75 -27.32 10.59
CA SER A 40 -40.97 -26.98 11.81
C SER A 40 -40.78 -28.23 12.72
N PRO A 41 -40.17 -28.22 13.96
CA PRO A 41 -39.70 -27.12 14.83
C PRO A 41 -38.35 -27.32 15.59
N SER A 42 -37.89 -26.24 16.24
CA SER A 42 -37.04 -26.13 17.46
C SER A 42 -35.91 -27.14 17.72
N GLN A 43 -34.64 -26.71 17.56
CA GLN A 43 -33.53 -27.00 18.48
C GLN A 43 -32.52 -25.84 18.51
N SER A 44 -32.25 -25.31 19.70
CA SER A 44 -31.11 -24.43 19.97
C SER A 44 -29.82 -25.25 20.04
N PRO A 45 -28.70 -24.72 19.53
CA PRO A 45 -27.41 -24.99 20.12
C PRO A 45 -26.85 -23.69 20.73
N THR A 46 -26.76 -23.67 22.06
CA THR A 46 -25.89 -22.77 22.81
C THR A 46 -24.46 -22.93 22.31
N GLN A 47 -23.91 -21.90 21.66
CA GLN A 47 -22.50 -21.86 21.30
C GLN A 47 -21.70 -21.24 22.45
N PRO A 48 -20.52 -21.78 22.83
CA PRO A 48 -19.74 -21.28 23.96
C PRO A 48 -19.23 -19.86 23.67
N THR A 49 -19.43 -18.95 24.62
CA THR A 49 -18.78 -17.64 24.66
C THR A 49 -17.26 -17.82 24.77
N GLN A 50 -16.55 -17.57 23.68
CA GLN A 50 -15.10 -17.45 23.68
C GLN A 50 -14.71 -16.19 24.48
N PRO A 51 -13.74 -16.26 25.40
CA PRO A 51 -13.35 -15.12 26.21
C PRO A 51 -12.81 -14.00 25.32
N SER A 52 -13.47 -12.84 25.38
CA SER A 52 -13.03 -11.59 24.79
C SER A 52 -11.61 -11.30 25.25
N GLN A 53 -10.62 -11.54 24.38
CA GLN A 53 -9.27 -11.05 24.57
C GLN A 53 -9.34 -9.54 24.66
N SER A 54 -8.99 -9.01 25.83
CA SER A 54 -8.83 -7.61 26.10
C SER A 54 -7.82 -7.05 25.09
N GLN A 55 -8.31 -6.32 24.08
CA GLN A 55 -7.43 -5.50 23.26
C GLN A 55 -6.77 -4.48 24.21
N PRO A 56 -5.44 -4.31 24.17
CA PRO A 56 -4.78 -3.26 24.92
C PRO A 56 -5.39 -1.92 24.50
N PRO A 57 -5.55 -0.96 25.45
CA PRO A 57 -6.18 0.31 25.15
C PRO A 57 -5.46 0.95 23.96
N THR A 58 -6.20 1.16 22.88
CA THR A 58 -5.82 2.06 21.80
C THR A 58 -5.55 3.40 22.45
N GLN A 59 -4.26 3.70 22.66
CA GLN A 59 -3.84 5.05 22.96
C GLN A 59 -4.34 5.89 21.80
N LYS A 60 -5.38 6.71 22.05
CA LYS A 60 -5.77 7.79 21.14
C LYS A 60 -4.47 8.52 20.81
N PRO A 61 -4.03 8.56 19.54
CA PRO A 61 -2.95 9.46 19.19
C PRO A 61 -3.40 10.83 19.68
N ALA A 62 -2.61 11.47 20.53
CA ALA A 62 -2.81 12.88 20.83
C ALA A 62 -3.02 13.56 19.48
N GLN A 63 -4.19 14.17 19.26
CA GLN A 63 -4.48 14.97 18.08
C GLN A 63 -3.42 16.05 18.04
N SER A 64 -2.28 15.74 17.42
CA SER A 64 -1.21 16.67 17.19
C SER A 64 -1.76 17.59 16.13
N GLN A 65 -2.34 18.70 16.57
CA GLN A 65 -2.92 19.71 15.70
C GLN A 65 -1.87 20.07 14.64
N VAL A 66 -2.22 19.83 13.37
CA VAL A 66 -1.34 20.15 12.25
C VAL A 66 -1.56 21.62 11.93
N SER A 67 -0.48 22.41 11.99
CA SER A 67 -0.56 23.84 11.69
C SER A 67 -0.72 24.10 10.19
N GLN A 68 -1.20 25.29 9.83
CA GLN A 68 -1.32 25.71 8.43
C GLN A 68 0.05 25.66 7.69
N LYS A 69 1.12 26.05 8.39
CA LYS A 69 2.48 26.00 7.85
C LYS A 69 2.90 24.56 7.53
N GLU A 70 2.66 23.64 8.45
CA GLU A 70 2.99 22.22 8.26
C GLU A 70 2.17 21.57 7.14
N LEU A 71 0.90 21.96 6.97
CA LEU A 71 0.09 21.52 5.82
C LEU A 71 0.69 22.00 4.49
N GLN A 72 1.20 23.23 4.45
CA GLN A 72 1.85 23.78 3.25
C GLN A 72 3.18 23.10 2.96
N GLN A 73 4.03 22.91 3.97
CA GLN A 73 5.29 22.17 3.84
C GLN A 73 5.04 20.73 3.39
N PHE A 74 4.01 20.09 3.94
CA PHE A 74 3.59 18.75 3.53
C PHE A 74 3.11 18.72 2.08
N ALA A 75 2.27 19.67 1.66
CA ALA A 75 1.78 19.76 0.29
C ALA A 75 2.93 19.95 -0.72
N ASN A 76 3.90 20.81 -0.40
CA ASN A 76 5.08 21.01 -1.23
C ASN A 76 5.97 19.76 -1.29
N ALA A 77 6.15 19.08 -0.16
CA ALA A 77 6.91 17.84 -0.11
C ALA A 77 6.24 16.79 -1.00
N VAL A 78 4.91 16.64 -0.92
CA VAL A 78 4.15 15.74 -1.79
C VAL A 78 4.36 16.07 -3.28
N LYS A 79 4.34 17.35 -3.68
CA LYS A 79 4.64 17.75 -5.07
C LYS A 79 6.02 17.30 -5.53
N LYS A 80 7.03 17.43 -4.67
CA LYS A 80 8.42 17.03 -4.97
C LYS A 80 8.58 15.51 -4.99
N LEU A 81 7.83 14.79 -4.16
CA LEU A 81 7.87 13.33 -4.06
C LEU A 81 7.24 12.64 -5.28
N GLN A 82 6.20 13.22 -5.89
CA GLN A 82 5.52 12.63 -7.05
C GLN A 82 6.46 12.26 -8.22
N PRO A 83 7.22 13.20 -8.80
CA PRO A 83 8.10 12.87 -9.92
C PRO A 83 9.26 11.93 -9.52
N ILE A 84 9.71 11.95 -8.26
CA ILE A 84 10.71 11.01 -7.74
C ILE A 84 10.15 9.58 -7.78
N GLN A 85 8.92 9.39 -7.33
CA GLN A 85 8.25 8.09 -7.32
C GLN A 85 7.95 7.58 -8.73
N GLU A 86 7.50 8.46 -9.63
CA GLU A 86 7.26 8.12 -11.04
C GLU A 86 8.56 7.71 -11.75
N ASN A 87 9.65 8.46 -11.53
CA ASN A 87 10.95 8.12 -12.09
C ASN A 87 11.45 6.76 -11.59
N ALA A 88 11.33 6.48 -10.29
CA ALA A 88 11.70 5.19 -9.71
C ALA A 88 10.89 4.03 -10.33
N GLN A 89 9.58 4.21 -10.51
CA GLN A 89 8.73 3.20 -11.14
C GLN A 89 9.18 2.89 -12.57
N ASN A 90 9.51 3.92 -13.35
CA ASN A 90 10.03 3.76 -14.71
C ASN A 90 11.39 3.04 -14.72
N GLN A 91 12.29 3.38 -13.79
CA GLN A 91 13.58 2.71 -13.67
C GLN A 91 13.45 1.23 -13.28
N ILE A 92 12.48 0.89 -12.42
CA ILE A 92 12.20 -0.51 -12.05
C ILE A 92 11.73 -1.30 -13.28
N VAL A 93 10.79 -0.74 -14.06
CA VAL A 93 10.31 -1.37 -15.31
C VAL A 93 11.48 -1.61 -16.26
N GLN A 94 12.33 -0.61 -16.46
CA GLN A 94 13.53 -0.73 -17.30
C GLN A 94 14.51 -1.79 -16.78
N ALA A 95 14.74 -1.85 -15.46
CA ALA A 95 15.63 -2.85 -14.86
C ALA A 95 15.15 -4.29 -15.11
N ILE A 96 13.84 -4.52 -15.08
CA ILE A 96 13.24 -5.83 -15.39
C ILE A 96 13.40 -6.16 -16.87
N GLN A 97 13.05 -5.20 -17.75
CA GLN A 97 13.10 -5.41 -19.20
C GLN A 97 14.53 -5.64 -19.71
N GLN A 98 15.54 -4.98 -19.14
CA GLN A 98 16.96 -5.18 -19.47
C GLN A 98 17.44 -6.61 -19.25
N GLU A 99 16.85 -7.34 -18.30
CA GLU A 99 17.17 -8.76 -18.05
C GLU A 99 16.39 -9.71 -18.97
N ASN A 100 15.68 -9.17 -19.98
CA ASN A 100 14.81 -9.94 -20.89
C ASN A 100 13.72 -10.73 -20.14
N LEU A 101 13.17 -10.10 -19.09
CA LEU A 101 12.04 -10.61 -18.32
C LEU A 101 10.86 -9.65 -18.50
N SER A 102 9.64 -10.19 -18.58
CA SER A 102 8.44 -9.34 -18.54
C SER A 102 8.10 -8.96 -17.10
N GLU A 103 7.46 -7.81 -16.90
CA GLU A 103 6.98 -7.38 -15.57
C GLU A 103 6.05 -8.42 -14.95
N LYS A 104 5.16 -9.00 -15.77
CA LYS A 104 4.25 -10.08 -15.35
C LYS A 104 5.03 -11.29 -14.83
N ARG A 105 6.06 -11.74 -15.57
CA ARG A 105 6.86 -12.90 -15.18
C ARG A 105 7.74 -12.62 -13.97
N PHE A 106 8.32 -11.42 -13.88
CA PHE A 106 9.02 -10.96 -12.68
C PHE A 106 8.11 -11.00 -11.45
N GLY A 107 6.90 -10.43 -11.57
CA GLY A 107 5.91 -10.41 -10.51
C GLY A 107 5.49 -11.81 -10.06
N GLU A 108 5.27 -12.72 -10.99
CA GLU A 108 4.95 -14.12 -10.69
C GLU A 108 6.05 -14.82 -9.90
N ILE A 109 7.31 -14.71 -10.36
CA ILE A 109 8.47 -15.28 -9.66
C ILE A 109 8.59 -14.64 -8.27
N TYR A 110 8.46 -13.32 -8.17
CA TYR A 110 8.50 -12.60 -6.91
C TYR A 110 7.45 -13.08 -5.90
N GLN A 111 6.19 -13.25 -6.34
CA GLN A 111 5.11 -13.74 -5.49
C GLN A 111 5.36 -15.17 -5.02
N SER A 112 5.83 -16.05 -5.91
CA SER A 112 6.17 -17.44 -5.53
C SER A 112 7.28 -17.54 -4.49
N ARG A 113 8.24 -16.60 -4.52
CA ARG A 113 9.32 -16.52 -3.52
C ARG A 113 8.84 -15.94 -2.18
N ARG A 114 7.89 -15.00 -2.20
CA ARG A 114 7.34 -14.39 -0.96
C ARG A 114 6.29 -15.24 -0.28
N ASN A 115 5.50 -15.98 -1.04
CA ASN A 115 4.42 -16.81 -0.55
C ASN A 115 4.57 -18.22 -1.13
N PRO A 116 4.99 -19.21 -0.33
CA PRO A 116 5.11 -20.60 -0.79
C PRO A 116 3.79 -21.22 -1.30
N GLN A 117 2.63 -20.64 -0.93
CA GLN A 117 1.32 -21.07 -1.43
C GLN A 117 1.01 -20.48 -2.82
N ALA A 118 1.71 -19.43 -3.24
CA ALA A 118 1.55 -18.84 -4.57
C ALA A 118 2.39 -19.64 -5.57
N GLN A 119 1.77 -20.61 -6.22
CA GLN A 119 2.46 -21.37 -7.25
C GLN A 119 2.55 -20.57 -8.56
N PRO A 120 3.72 -20.56 -9.22
CA PRO A 120 3.84 -19.97 -10.54
C PRO A 120 3.04 -20.80 -11.55
N THR A 121 2.43 -20.12 -12.52
CA THR A 121 1.73 -20.67 -13.68
C THR A 121 2.59 -21.61 -14.52
N ALA A 122 3.91 -21.41 -14.52
CA ALA A 122 4.88 -22.27 -15.18
C ALA A 122 6.12 -22.45 -14.31
N LYS A 123 6.77 -23.62 -14.45
CA LYS A 123 8.04 -23.92 -13.76
C LYS A 123 9.04 -22.80 -13.99
N ILE A 124 9.65 -22.33 -12.90
CA ILE A 124 10.70 -21.31 -12.96
C ILE A 124 12.00 -21.99 -13.40
N THR A 125 12.56 -21.53 -14.50
CA THR A 125 13.80 -22.07 -15.05
C THR A 125 15.03 -21.49 -14.33
N PRO A 126 16.20 -22.16 -14.40
CA PRO A 126 17.45 -21.61 -13.86
C PRO A 126 17.83 -20.25 -14.48
N ASP A 127 17.58 -20.07 -15.78
CA ASP A 127 17.84 -18.81 -16.49
C ASP A 127 16.94 -17.67 -15.98
N GLU A 128 15.64 -17.94 -15.80
CA GLU A 128 14.70 -16.98 -15.22
C GLU A 128 15.06 -16.62 -13.78
N ASN A 129 15.53 -17.59 -12.97
CA ASN A 129 16.02 -17.30 -11.63
C ASN A 129 17.21 -16.34 -11.65
N LYS A 130 18.18 -16.56 -12.55
CA LYS A 130 19.35 -15.68 -12.68
C LYS A 130 18.95 -14.27 -13.11
N LYS A 131 18.11 -14.14 -14.14
CA LYS A 131 17.57 -12.85 -14.63
C LYS A 131 16.79 -12.12 -13.54
N PHE A 132 15.97 -12.85 -12.80
CA PHE A 132 15.22 -12.32 -11.67
C PHE A 132 16.15 -11.76 -10.59
N ASP A 133 17.19 -12.51 -10.21
CA ASP A 133 18.15 -12.08 -9.18
C ASP A 133 18.92 -10.81 -9.64
N GLN A 134 19.29 -10.74 -10.91
CA GLN A 134 19.95 -9.56 -11.51
C GLN A 134 19.02 -8.34 -11.53
N ALA A 135 17.76 -8.51 -11.95
CA ALA A 135 16.76 -7.46 -11.93
C ALA A 135 16.49 -6.99 -10.50
N ASN A 136 16.37 -7.91 -9.54
CA ASN A 136 16.15 -7.59 -8.14
C ASN A 136 17.31 -6.78 -7.55
N ALA A 137 18.57 -7.15 -7.85
CA ALA A 137 19.73 -6.39 -7.40
C ALA A 137 19.78 -4.95 -7.97
N LYS A 138 19.28 -4.73 -9.19
CA LYS A 138 19.12 -3.39 -9.77
C LYS A 138 18.00 -2.61 -9.08
N ILE A 139 16.86 -3.26 -8.87
CA ILE A 139 15.69 -2.68 -8.18
C ILE A 139 16.07 -2.23 -6.77
N GLU A 140 16.80 -3.04 -6.00
CA GLU A 140 17.24 -2.68 -4.66
C GLU A 140 18.09 -1.39 -4.64
N LYS A 141 18.94 -1.18 -5.66
CA LYS A 141 19.73 0.05 -5.80
C LYS A 141 18.85 1.25 -6.15
N ILE A 142 17.87 1.06 -7.03
CA ILE A 142 16.88 2.09 -7.37
C ILE A 142 16.13 2.49 -6.10
N GLU A 143 15.59 1.53 -5.36
CA GLU A 143 14.85 1.77 -4.11
C GLU A 143 15.68 2.54 -3.08
N GLN A 144 16.96 2.17 -2.88
CA GLN A 144 17.86 2.88 -1.97
C GLN A 144 18.11 4.34 -2.41
N SER A 145 18.36 4.56 -3.70
CA SER A 145 18.53 5.91 -4.26
C SER A 145 17.27 6.74 -4.10
N THR A 146 16.11 6.19 -4.46
CA THR A 146 14.81 6.84 -4.33
C THR A 146 14.52 7.19 -2.88
N GLN A 147 14.82 6.30 -1.92
CA GLN A 147 14.65 6.59 -0.49
C GLN A 147 15.45 7.83 -0.07
N GLY A 148 16.71 7.94 -0.49
CA GLY A 148 17.54 9.11 -0.21
C GLY A 148 16.97 10.40 -0.81
N GLN A 149 16.52 10.35 -2.06
CA GLN A 149 15.90 11.51 -2.74
C GLN A 149 14.61 11.96 -2.06
N MET A 150 13.75 11.02 -1.67
CA MET A 150 12.52 11.32 -0.94
C MET A 150 12.82 11.94 0.42
N GLU A 151 13.81 11.42 1.15
CA GLU A 151 14.21 11.98 2.44
C GLU A 151 14.71 13.42 2.30
N GLN A 152 15.54 13.68 1.29
CA GLN A 152 16.03 15.03 0.97
C GLN A 152 14.88 15.97 0.58
N ALA A 153 13.91 15.50 -0.21
CA ALA A 153 12.76 16.30 -0.61
C ALA A 153 11.90 16.73 0.58
N VAL A 154 11.65 15.82 1.54
CA VAL A 154 10.88 16.14 2.76
C VAL A 154 11.67 17.11 3.66
N LYS A 155 12.95 16.82 3.91
CA LYS A 155 13.84 17.68 4.71
C LYS A 155 13.98 19.08 4.11
N GLY A 156 14.03 19.18 2.79
CA GLY A 156 14.11 20.45 2.06
C GLY A 156 12.90 21.36 2.26
N GLU A 157 11.73 20.83 2.63
CA GLU A 157 10.54 21.62 2.99
C GLU A 157 10.50 21.99 4.48
N GLY A 158 11.52 21.62 5.26
CA GLY A 158 11.59 21.90 6.69
C GLY A 158 10.75 20.96 7.55
N LEU A 159 10.47 19.74 7.05
CA LEU A 159 9.88 18.65 7.81
C LEU A 159 10.92 17.54 7.99
N ASP A 160 10.94 16.89 9.14
CA ASP A 160 11.59 15.58 9.25
C ASP A 160 10.64 14.45 8.83
N ILE A 161 11.18 13.25 8.64
CA ILE A 161 10.42 12.07 8.17
C ILE A 161 9.38 11.60 9.18
N GLN A 162 9.68 11.64 10.48
CA GLN A 162 8.70 11.31 11.52
C GLN A 162 7.54 12.31 11.49
N ARG A 163 7.83 13.62 11.40
CA ARG A 163 6.78 14.63 11.36
C ARG A 163 5.93 14.54 10.09
N PHE A 164 6.55 14.33 8.93
CA PHE A 164 5.84 14.07 7.68
C PHE A 164 4.89 12.87 7.81
N ASN A 165 5.36 11.75 8.38
CA ASN A 165 4.53 10.57 8.61
C ASN A 165 3.39 10.82 9.60
N GLN A 166 3.63 11.57 10.68
CA GLN A 166 2.59 11.95 11.62
C GLN A 166 1.50 12.80 10.94
N ILE A 167 1.90 13.80 10.16
CA ILE A 167 0.96 14.63 9.39
C ILE A 167 0.16 13.74 8.46
N PHE A 168 0.81 12.85 7.72
CA PHE A 168 0.13 11.90 6.83
C PHE A 168 -0.93 11.05 7.56
N LEU A 169 -0.58 10.47 8.73
CA LEU A 169 -1.52 9.68 9.53
C LEU A 169 -2.70 10.52 10.06
N THR A 170 -2.45 11.78 10.41
CA THR A 170 -3.51 12.71 10.81
C THR A 170 -4.43 13.03 9.64
N LEU A 171 -3.89 13.30 8.45
CA LEU A 171 -4.70 13.60 7.25
C LEU A 171 -5.62 12.44 6.87
N ARG A 172 -5.18 11.18 7.01
CA ARG A 172 -6.03 9.99 6.75
C ARG A 172 -7.28 9.93 7.63
N GLN A 173 -7.23 10.52 8.82
CA GLN A 173 -8.32 10.52 9.79
C GLN A 173 -9.15 11.81 9.75
N ASN A 174 -8.73 12.81 8.97
CA ASN A 174 -9.34 14.14 8.93
C ASN A 174 -9.62 14.53 7.46
N PRO A 175 -10.82 14.21 6.93
CA PRO A 175 -11.14 14.45 5.51
C PRO A 175 -11.06 15.92 5.12
N ASP A 176 -11.41 16.86 6.01
CA ASP A 176 -11.33 18.30 5.75
C ASP A 176 -9.87 18.76 5.54
N LEU A 177 -8.95 18.29 6.38
CA LEU A 177 -7.53 18.58 6.24
C LEU A 177 -6.97 17.96 4.96
N LEU A 178 -7.40 16.74 4.63
CA LEU A 178 -7.00 16.07 3.40
C LEU A 178 -7.45 16.84 2.16
N GLN A 179 -8.69 17.34 2.14
CA GLN A 179 -9.19 18.18 1.06
C GLN A 179 -8.36 19.46 0.94
N LYS A 180 -8.08 20.12 2.06
CA LYS A 180 -7.27 21.35 2.08
C LYS A 180 -5.87 21.12 1.50
N VAL A 181 -5.20 20.03 1.88
CA VAL A 181 -3.88 19.66 1.32
C VAL A 181 -3.99 19.37 -0.17
N ARG A 182 -5.04 18.67 -0.62
CA ARG A 182 -5.27 18.39 -2.04
C ARG A 182 -5.42 19.69 -2.85
N GLU A 183 -6.11 20.68 -2.31
CA GLU A 183 -6.24 22.00 -2.92
C GLU A 183 -4.88 22.71 -2.98
N MET A 184 -4.11 22.73 -1.89
CA MET A 184 -2.75 23.28 -1.90
C MET A 184 -1.84 22.61 -2.95
N VAL A 185 -1.94 21.29 -3.09
CA VAL A 185 -1.19 20.55 -4.11
C VAL A 185 -1.59 20.99 -5.53
N LYS A 186 -2.85 21.39 -5.76
CA LYS A 186 -3.32 21.86 -7.06
C LYS A 186 -3.02 23.34 -7.35
N THR A 187 -3.01 24.20 -6.34
CA THR A 187 -3.09 25.66 -6.53
C THR A 187 -1.76 26.42 -6.42
N SER A 188 -0.73 25.87 -5.78
CA SER A 188 0.58 26.58 -5.72
C SER A 188 1.38 26.36 -7.00
N GLY A 189 1.19 27.27 -7.95
CA GLY A 189 2.05 27.55 -9.11
C GLY A 189 2.63 28.94 -9.00
#